data_AF-A0A2T2N0D1-F1
#
_entry.id   AF-A0A2T2N0D1-F1
#
_cell.length_a   1.000
_cell.length_b   1.000
_cell.length_c   1.000
_cell.angle_alpha   90.00
_cell.angle_beta   90.00
_cell.angle_gamma   90.00
#
_symmetry.space_group_name_H-M   'P 1'
#
loop_
_entity.id
_entity.type
_entity.pdbx_description
1 polymer ?
#
loop_
_entity_poly.entity_id
_entity_poly.type
_entity_poly.pdbx_seq_one_letter_code
_entity_poly.pdbx_strand_id
1 'polypeptide(L)'
;MRALTPSFIQSTQLHTHSQSTTAIKQLDVCLVYLDESHTRGTDLKLPRDYRAAVTLGANLTKDRLVQACMRMRKLGKGQSVAFLVPQEISTKINDQYNRQHGAPIGVDDVLCWSIGETWLDLAKSMPLWAIQGRRFEEHKNLLHGACTPVKQAEKFLEAEAWEIEDRYKPHAEHCAQFEGWGTSNDNIARIISRCQALGVGGLGPAGLQEEQERELSPEIEEEKQVERPAKMDAARHRIHPHLETLISTGKLSTSDAFKPAFQALSTTSAAKLFELAQFPSDMLVTTDFMRTVKTPSGSPAGSYISDPYQRPVQWVLSILGSSSASIQKLVILSPYEVNHLLADIKHSATITLHIFSPRFNASFSSLDRLDLYNSGRNFAPGSIAQSVTMQLNLFAGSLYLQSMEEYSALCDALGLLRNQATDGQRVFPDGFIDPPKGRWGFRSSPVPFLRALLMKVRKEGEGVEKTHLGKILSGLRLEENDFS
;
A
#
# COMPACT_ATOMS: atom_id res chain seq x y z
N MET A 1 0.23 35.15 4.63
CA MET A 1 1.15 34.29 5.42
C MET A 1 0.78 34.44 6.88
N ARG A 2 0.46 33.34 7.57
CA ARG A 2 0.29 33.31 9.03
C ARG A 2 1.01 32.07 9.52
N ALA A 3 1.93 32.24 10.46
CA ALA A 3 2.48 31.14 11.24
C ALA A 3 1.40 30.69 12.24
N LEU A 4 1.06 29.41 12.25
CA LEU A 4 0.17 28.81 13.23
C LEU A 4 0.97 27.75 13.99
N THR A 5 0.93 27.83 15.32
CA THR A 5 1.47 26.83 16.25
C THR A 5 0.58 25.58 16.25
N PRO A 6 1.12 24.36 16.14
CA PRO A 6 0.32 23.16 15.91
C PRO A 6 -0.21 22.54 17.22
N SER A 7 -1.48 22.11 17.19
CA SER A 7 -2.02 21.05 18.05
C SER A 7 -1.92 19.72 17.28
N PHE A 8 -1.35 18.70 17.94
CA PHE A 8 -1.08 17.35 17.44
C PHE A 8 -2.29 16.66 16.78
N ILE A 9 -2.06 16.02 15.61
CA ILE A 9 -2.89 14.94 15.07
C ILE A 9 -1.97 13.85 14.50
N GLN A 10 -2.21 12.62 14.94
CA GLN A 10 -1.46 11.39 14.64
C GLN A 10 -1.39 11.06 13.14
N SER A 11 -0.22 10.57 12.75
CA SER A 11 0.18 10.11 11.42
C SER A 11 -0.33 8.70 11.10
N THR A 12 -1.00 8.53 9.97
CA THR A 12 -1.24 7.22 9.33
C THR A 12 -0.53 7.22 7.98
N GLN A 13 0.55 6.44 7.86
CA GLN A 13 1.32 6.28 6.63
C GLN A 13 0.56 5.40 5.63
N LEU A 14 0.33 5.92 4.42
CA LEU A 14 -0.11 5.15 3.27
C LEU A 14 1.07 5.06 2.28
N HIS A 15 1.84 3.97 2.37
CA HIS A 15 2.76 3.57 1.31
C HIS A 15 1.94 2.86 0.22
N THR A 16 1.79 3.48 -0.94
CA THR A 16 1.36 2.76 -2.15
C THR A 16 2.16 3.23 -3.37
N HIS A 17 3.23 2.51 -3.67
CA HIS A 17 3.83 2.45 -5.00
C HIS A 17 2.88 1.71 -5.95
N SER A 18 1.89 2.42 -6.51
CA SER A 18 1.16 1.93 -7.69
C SER A 18 0.82 3.12 -8.60
N GLN A 19 1.50 3.20 -9.74
CA GLN A 19 1.34 4.26 -10.74
C GLN A 19 0.02 4.16 -11.55
N SER A 20 -1.05 3.63 -10.98
CA SER A 20 -2.34 3.51 -11.70
C SER A 20 -3.53 3.45 -10.76
N THR A 21 -3.69 4.48 -9.93
CA THR A 21 -4.96 4.74 -9.24
C THR A 21 -5.65 5.97 -9.85
N THR A 22 -6.98 5.95 -9.91
CA THR A 22 -7.85 7.04 -10.35
C THR A 22 -7.55 8.37 -9.63
N ALA A 23 -6.88 8.30 -8.46
CA ALA A 23 -6.39 9.41 -7.66
C ALA A 23 -5.38 10.32 -8.39
N ILE A 24 -4.54 9.79 -9.30
CA ILE A 24 -3.60 10.63 -10.08
C ILE A 24 -4.37 11.59 -11.02
N LYS A 25 -5.61 11.23 -11.39
CA LYS A 25 -6.48 12.08 -12.21
C LYS A 25 -7.35 13.04 -11.39
N GLN A 26 -7.41 12.88 -10.07
CA GLN A 26 -8.21 13.68 -9.13
C GLN A 26 -7.34 14.21 -7.97
N LEU A 27 -6.22 14.85 -8.32
CA LEU A 27 -5.30 15.45 -7.34
C LEU A 27 -5.92 16.64 -6.56
N ASP A 28 -7.12 17.08 -6.94
CA ASP A 28 -7.94 18.06 -6.24
C ASP A 28 -8.56 17.52 -4.94
N VAL A 29 -8.70 16.20 -4.78
CA VAL A 29 -9.32 15.57 -3.60
C VAL A 29 -8.31 14.72 -2.80
N CYS A 30 -7.06 14.62 -3.25
CA CYS A 30 -6.04 13.78 -2.64
C CYS A 30 -5.02 14.60 -1.82
N LEU A 31 -4.57 14.04 -0.70
CA LEU A 31 -3.38 14.50 0.02
C LEU A 31 -2.14 13.82 -0.56
N VAL A 32 -1.14 14.61 -0.95
CA VAL A 32 0.13 14.10 -1.51
C VAL A 32 1.22 14.24 -0.47
N TYR A 33 1.85 13.12 -0.13
CA TYR A 33 3.04 13.07 0.73
C TYR A 33 4.27 12.80 -0.12
N LEU A 34 5.32 13.61 0.06
CA LEU A 34 6.61 13.45 -0.61
C LEU A 34 7.69 13.46 0.48
N ASP A 35 8.48 12.41 0.56
CA ASP A 35 9.72 12.38 1.35
C ASP A 35 10.91 12.85 0.50
N GLU A 36 12.11 12.87 1.08
CA GLU A 36 13.32 13.34 0.42
C GLU A 36 13.67 12.54 -0.85
N SER A 37 13.59 11.21 -0.81
CA SER A 37 13.90 10.35 -1.96
C SER A 37 12.89 10.55 -3.10
N HIS A 38 11.61 10.74 -2.78
CA HIS A 38 10.55 10.97 -3.76
C HIS A 38 10.41 12.44 -4.19
N THR A 39 11.15 13.37 -3.60
CA THR A 39 11.33 14.73 -4.15
C THR A 39 12.25 14.77 -5.36
N ARG A 40 12.86 13.65 -5.78
CA ARG A 40 13.58 13.49 -7.05
C ARG A 40 12.73 12.61 -7.99
N GLY A 41 12.73 12.91 -9.30
CA GLY A 41 12.03 12.10 -10.32
C GLY A 41 10.49 12.24 -10.42
N THR A 42 9.76 12.59 -9.35
CA THR A 42 8.28 12.62 -9.41
C THR A 42 7.71 13.93 -10.01
N ASP A 43 6.99 13.85 -11.14
CA ASP A 43 6.28 15.00 -11.76
C ASP A 43 4.75 14.90 -11.58
N LEU A 44 4.21 15.56 -10.55
CA LEU A 44 2.77 15.63 -10.27
C LEU A 44 2.21 16.99 -10.68
N LYS A 45 1.19 17.00 -11.55
CA LYS A 45 0.46 18.21 -11.95
C LYS A 45 -0.54 18.63 -10.87
N LEU A 46 -0.04 19.25 -9.80
CA LEU A 46 -0.86 19.72 -8.68
C LEU A 46 -1.84 20.84 -9.09
N PRO A 47 -3.06 20.90 -8.50
CA PRO A 47 -4.05 21.95 -8.74
C PRO A 47 -3.52 23.37 -8.46
N ARG A 48 -4.17 24.39 -9.03
CA ARG A 48 -3.73 25.79 -8.89
C ARG A 48 -3.89 26.34 -7.48
N ASP A 49 -4.88 25.88 -6.72
CA ASP A 49 -5.19 26.40 -5.37
C ASP A 49 -4.61 25.55 -4.23
N TYR A 50 -3.72 24.62 -4.59
CA TYR A 50 -3.15 23.65 -3.67
C TYR A 50 -2.18 24.31 -2.67
N ARG A 51 -2.22 23.86 -1.42
CA ARG A 51 -1.32 24.32 -0.35
C ARG A 51 -0.46 23.17 0.13
N ALA A 52 0.85 23.38 0.22
CA ALA A 52 1.79 22.39 0.73
C ALA A 52 2.28 22.77 2.13
N ALA A 53 2.52 21.76 2.96
CA ALA A 53 3.24 21.91 4.21
C ALA A 53 4.64 21.29 4.04
N VAL A 54 5.68 22.06 4.37
CA VAL A 54 7.08 21.62 4.27
C VAL A 54 7.63 21.50 5.68
N THR A 55 7.92 20.27 6.10
CA THR A 55 8.53 19.97 7.40
C THR A 55 10.04 20.16 7.34
N LEU A 56 10.61 20.92 8.28
CA LEU A 56 12.06 21.11 8.38
C LEU A 56 12.69 20.00 9.22
N GLY A 57 13.74 19.35 8.68
CA GLY A 57 14.55 18.35 9.38
C GLY A 57 15.96 18.85 9.67
N ALA A 58 16.73 18.12 10.49
CA ALA A 58 18.14 18.43 10.72
C ALA A 58 18.96 18.27 9.42
N ASN A 59 20.06 19.04 9.29
CA ASN A 59 20.95 19.03 8.12
C ASN A 59 20.24 19.34 6.78
N LEU A 60 19.13 20.09 6.80
CA LEU A 60 18.41 20.45 5.59
C LEU A 60 19.11 21.60 4.86
N THR A 61 19.76 21.28 3.75
CA THR A 61 20.42 22.27 2.90
C THR A 61 19.42 23.10 2.10
N LYS A 62 19.85 24.29 1.67
CA LYS A 62 19.08 25.21 0.83
C LYS A 62 18.56 24.52 -0.42
N ASP A 63 19.40 23.74 -1.10
CA ASP A 63 19.01 23.10 -2.36
C ASP A 63 17.94 22.02 -2.15
N ARG A 64 18.03 21.22 -1.09
CA ARG A 64 17.00 20.24 -0.71
C ARG A 64 15.68 20.93 -0.36
N LEU A 65 15.73 22.01 0.42
CA LEU A 65 14.56 22.83 0.78
C LEU A 65 13.89 23.42 -0.47
N VAL A 66 14.66 24.03 -1.36
CA VAL A 66 14.16 24.62 -2.61
C VAL A 66 13.60 23.54 -3.53
N GLN A 67 14.28 22.40 -3.66
CA GLN A 67 13.83 21.27 -4.48
C GLN A 67 12.47 20.74 -4.02
N ALA A 68 12.25 20.63 -2.70
CA ALA A 68 10.96 20.27 -2.13
C ALA A 68 9.89 21.33 -2.44
N CYS A 69 10.20 22.62 -2.25
CA CYS A 69 9.27 23.71 -2.55
C CYS A 69 8.92 23.82 -4.04
N MET A 70 9.88 23.55 -4.93
CA MET A 70 9.71 23.60 -6.39
C MET A 70 8.80 22.52 -6.94
N ARG A 71 8.40 21.53 -6.13
CA ARG A 71 7.30 20.61 -6.48
C ARG A 71 5.99 21.38 -6.68
N MET A 72 5.82 22.52 -6.00
CA MET A 72 4.77 23.50 -6.28
C MET A 72 5.17 24.38 -7.48
N ARG A 73 5.02 23.86 -8.70
CA ARG A 73 5.43 24.54 -9.94
C ARG A 73 4.76 25.91 -10.18
N LYS A 74 3.63 26.19 -9.53
CA LYS A 74 2.89 27.46 -9.61
C LYS A 74 2.92 28.23 -8.30
N LEU A 75 3.97 28.07 -7.50
CA LEU A 75 4.17 28.81 -6.25
C LEU A 75 4.04 30.33 -6.50
N GLY A 76 3.18 31.01 -5.73
CA GLY A 76 2.88 32.43 -5.89
C GLY A 76 1.87 32.76 -7.00
N LYS A 77 1.44 31.78 -7.80
CA LYS A 77 0.39 31.88 -8.83
C LYS A 77 -0.80 30.97 -8.51
N GLY A 78 -1.30 31.10 -7.27
CA GLY A 78 -2.38 30.29 -6.68
C GLY A 78 -1.87 29.29 -5.64
N GLN A 79 -0.73 28.64 -5.90
CA GLN A 79 -0.15 27.68 -4.97
C GLN A 79 0.62 28.38 -3.85
N SER A 80 0.59 27.79 -2.65
CA SER A 80 1.31 28.31 -1.48
C SER A 80 1.96 27.21 -0.66
N VAL A 81 2.97 27.58 0.12
CA VAL A 81 3.72 26.69 1.02
C VAL A 81 3.67 27.24 2.44
N ALA A 82 3.54 26.36 3.41
CA ALA A 82 3.67 26.66 4.84
C ALA A 82 4.82 25.82 5.41
N PHE A 83 5.77 26.46 6.11
CA PHE A 83 6.83 25.74 6.80
C PHE A 83 6.35 25.27 8.17
N LEU A 84 6.58 24.00 8.46
CA LEU A 84 6.38 23.39 9.77
C LEU A 84 7.76 23.24 10.41
N VAL A 85 7.99 24.01 11.48
CA VAL A 85 9.27 24.10 12.18
C VAL A 85 9.19 23.32 13.50
N PRO A 86 9.86 22.16 13.62
CA PRO A 86 9.97 21.45 14.90
C PRO A 86 10.70 22.28 15.95
N GLN A 87 10.49 21.96 17.23
CA GLN A 87 11.10 22.69 18.34
C GLN A 87 12.63 22.69 18.27
N GLU A 88 13.25 21.58 17.88
CA GLU A 88 14.70 21.46 17.73
C GLU A 88 15.27 22.45 16.70
N ILE A 89 14.60 22.60 15.56
CA ILE A 89 15.00 23.55 14.50
C ILE A 89 14.71 24.98 14.95
N SER A 90 13.60 25.21 15.65
CA SER A 90 13.28 26.50 16.24
C SER A 90 14.37 26.99 17.18
N THR A 91 14.89 26.11 18.04
CA THR A 91 16.03 26.42 18.93
C THR A 91 17.27 26.78 18.12
N LYS A 92 17.64 25.96 17.11
CA LYS A 92 18.81 26.24 16.25
C LYS A 92 18.72 27.59 15.52
N ILE A 93 17.53 27.93 15.00
CA ILE A 93 17.29 29.22 14.33
C ILE A 93 17.46 30.35 15.36
N ASN A 94 16.87 30.23 16.54
CA ASN A 94 16.97 31.27 17.57
C ASN A 94 18.41 31.45 18.09
N ASP A 95 19.16 30.36 18.24
CA ASP A 95 20.57 30.37 18.64
C ASP A 95 21.45 31.11 17.62
N GLN A 96 21.23 30.90 16.32
CA GLN A 96 21.96 31.61 15.26
C GLN A 96 21.76 33.14 15.30
N TYR A 97 20.60 33.60 15.78
CA TYR A 97 20.26 35.03 15.83
C TYR A 97 20.32 35.64 17.25
N ASN A 98 20.78 34.90 18.26
CA ASN A 98 20.75 35.31 19.68
C ASN A 98 19.37 35.85 20.12
N ARG A 99 18.29 35.28 19.61
CA ARG A 99 16.92 35.73 19.93
C ARG A 99 16.40 35.05 21.20
N GLN A 100 15.48 35.73 21.89
CA GLN A 100 14.75 35.12 23.01
C GLN A 100 13.92 33.93 22.52
N HIS A 101 13.91 32.85 23.29
CA HIS A 101 13.17 31.64 22.99
C HIS A 101 11.67 31.96 22.88
N GLY A 102 11.06 31.71 21.72
CA GLY A 102 9.63 31.93 21.47
C GLY A 102 9.28 33.09 20.54
N ALA A 103 10.26 33.78 19.94
CA ALA A 103 10.00 34.74 18.87
C ALA A 103 9.35 34.05 17.65
N PRO A 104 8.41 34.71 16.93
CA PRO A 104 7.81 34.14 15.73
C PRO A 104 8.88 33.98 14.63
N ILE A 105 9.01 32.77 14.10
CA ILE A 105 9.96 32.46 13.02
C ILE A 105 9.36 32.86 11.67
N GLY A 106 10.06 33.73 10.96
CA GLY A 106 9.73 34.16 9.60
C GLY A 106 10.21 33.18 8.53
N VAL A 107 9.82 33.45 7.28
CA VAL A 107 10.31 32.67 6.12
C VAL A 107 11.77 33.02 5.83
N ASP A 108 12.13 34.29 6.03
CA ASP A 108 13.50 34.80 5.95
C ASP A 108 14.43 34.08 6.92
N ASP A 109 13.99 33.87 8.17
CA ASP A 109 14.76 33.12 9.17
C ASP A 109 15.02 31.66 8.72
N VAL A 110 14.00 30.99 8.17
CA VAL A 110 14.13 29.62 7.65
C VAL A 110 15.10 29.55 6.46
N LEU A 111 15.01 30.51 5.54
CA LEU A 111 15.90 30.57 4.38
C LEU A 111 17.36 30.81 4.80
N CYS A 112 17.59 31.77 5.68
CA CYS A 112 18.94 32.05 6.20
C CYS A 112 19.51 30.86 6.98
N TRP A 113 18.69 30.19 7.80
CA TRP A 113 19.11 28.97 8.48
C TRP A 113 19.49 27.86 7.49
N SER A 114 18.67 27.59 6.47
CA SER A 114 18.97 26.57 5.46
C SER A 114 20.24 26.89 4.65
N ILE A 115 20.51 28.18 4.41
CA ILE A 115 21.77 28.64 3.80
C ILE A 115 22.92 28.35 4.76
N GLY A 116 22.79 28.69 6.05
CA GLY A 116 23.78 28.36 7.09
C GLY A 116 24.09 26.86 7.18
N GLU A 117 23.06 26.01 7.17
CA GLU A 117 23.22 24.55 7.11
C GLU A 117 23.97 24.10 5.85
N THR A 118 23.75 24.77 4.71
CA THR A 118 24.50 24.50 3.46
C THR A 118 25.98 24.85 3.63
N TRP A 119 26.30 25.96 4.29
CA TRP A 119 27.70 26.31 4.59
C TRP A 119 28.35 25.31 5.54
N LEU A 120 27.63 24.86 6.57
CA LEU A 120 28.11 23.84 7.50
C LEU A 120 28.33 22.50 6.81
N ASP A 121 27.42 22.09 5.93
CA ASP A 121 27.54 20.88 5.11
C ASP A 121 28.76 20.96 4.19
N LEU A 122 28.90 22.06 3.44
CA LEU A 122 30.07 22.31 2.59
C LEU A 122 31.39 22.28 3.41
N ALA A 123 31.42 22.93 4.57
CA ALA A 123 32.59 22.94 5.44
C ALA A 123 32.95 21.52 5.95
N LYS A 124 31.95 20.69 6.26
CA LYS A 124 32.15 19.28 6.62
C LYS A 124 32.69 18.44 5.45
N SER A 125 32.33 18.76 4.21
CA SER A 125 32.82 18.07 3.01
C SER A 125 34.21 18.54 2.54
N MET A 126 34.68 19.71 2.99
CA MET A 126 35.97 20.28 2.58
C MET A 126 37.18 19.38 2.84
N PRO A 127 37.31 18.69 4.00
CA PRO A 127 38.40 17.73 4.22
C PRO A 127 38.45 16.62 3.17
N LEU A 128 37.31 16.03 2.82
CA LEU A 128 37.22 14.97 1.83
C LEU A 128 37.61 15.49 0.45
N TRP A 129 37.07 16.64 0.05
CA TRP A 129 37.45 17.31 -1.20
C TRP A 129 38.97 17.57 -1.28
N ALA A 130 39.57 18.01 -0.17
CA ALA A 130 41.01 18.27 -0.13
C ALA A 130 41.81 16.98 -0.33
N ILE A 131 41.47 15.90 0.37
CA ILE A 131 42.13 14.60 0.25
C ILE A 131 42.00 14.06 -1.18
N GLN A 132 40.80 14.13 -1.77
CA GLN A 132 40.56 13.73 -3.16
C GLN A 132 41.39 14.57 -4.14
N GLY A 133 41.48 15.89 -3.92
CA GLY A 133 42.30 16.79 -4.73
C GLY A 133 43.79 16.47 -4.66
N ARG A 134 44.31 16.15 -3.46
CA ARG A 134 45.69 15.68 -3.28
C ARG A 134 45.93 14.35 -3.98
N ARG A 135 45.06 13.36 -3.76
CA ARG A 135 45.12 12.04 -4.44
C ARG A 135 45.16 12.20 -5.95
N PHE A 136 44.31 13.06 -6.51
CA PHE A 136 44.31 13.35 -7.93
C PHE A 136 45.66 13.92 -8.40
N GLU A 137 46.24 14.87 -7.68
CA GLU A 137 47.54 15.46 -8.03
C GLU A 137 48.71 14.47 -7.95
N GLU A 138 48.69 13.55 -6.98
CA GLU A 138 49.68 12.48 -6.84
C GLU A 138 49.55 11.43 -7.94
N HIS A 139 48.31 11.10 -8.35
CA HIS A 139 48.02 9.99 -9.26
C HIS A 139 47.80 10.37 -10.73
N LYS A 140 47.55 11.65 -11.07
CA LYS A 140 47.18 12.09 -12.43
C LYS A 140 48.15 11.69 -13.55
N ASN A 141 49.43 11.52 -13.22
CA ASN A 141 50.49 11.18 -14.18
C ASN A 141 50.94 9.71 -14.09
N LEU A 142 50.28 8.88 -13.27
CA LEU A 142 50.69 7.49 -13.07
C LEU A 142 50.09 6.54 -14.11
N LEU A 143 48.98 6.88 -14.75
CA LEU A 143 48.34 6.00 -15.74
C LEU A 143 48.37 6.61 -17.14
N HIS A 144 48.82 5.85 -18.13
CA HIS A 144 48.88 6.23 -19.55
C HIS A 144 48.08 5.25 -20.42
N GLY A 145 46.81 5.03 -20.04
CA GLY A 145 45.90 4.15 -20.78
C GLY A 145 46.37 2.70 -20.85
N ALA A 146 46.00 1.99 -21.92
CA ALA A 146 46.26 0.55 -22.10
C ALA A 146 47.75 0.17 -22.18
N CYS A 147 48.65 1.15 -22.36
CA CYS A 147 50.10 0.93 -22.43
C CYS A 147 50.81 1.08 -21.07
N THR A 148 50.07 1.24 -19.97
CA THR A 148 50.66 1.43 -18.64
C THR A 148 51.33 0.13 -18.15
N PRO A 149 52.64 0.13 -17.85
CA PRO A 149 53.32 -1.07 -17.35
C PRO A 149 52.87 -1.39 -15.92
N VAL A 150 52.83 -2.69 -15.57
CA VAL A 150 52.36 -3.19 -14.26
C VAL A 150 53.05 -2.50 -13.09
N LYS A 151 54.38 -2.31 -13.15
CA LYS A 151 55.17 -1.60 -12.12
C LYS A 151 54.77 -0.14 -11.92
N GLN A 152 54.18 0.49 -12.93
CA GLN A 152 53.67 1.85 -12.84
C GLN A 152 52.22 1.85 -12.32
N ALA A 153 51.41 0.87 -12.72
CA ALA A 153 50.08 0.65 -12.15
C ALA A 153 50.12 0.31 -10.66
N GLU A 154 51.13 -0.44 -10.20
CA GLU A 154 51.35 -0.74 -8.77
C GLU A 154 51.52 0.53 -7.92
N LYS A 155 52.03 1.62 -8.51
CA LYS A 155 52.17 2.92 -7.81
C LYS A 155 50.85 3.66 -7.61
N PHE A 156 49.79 3.23 -8.28
CA PHE A 156 48.44 3.79 -8.14
C PHE A 156 47.66 3.10 -7.01
N LEU A 157 48.15 1.99 -6.48
CA LEU A 157 47.47 1.25 -5.42
C LEU A 157 47.55 2.01 -4.08
N GLU A 158 46.41 2.17 -3.43
CA GLU A 158 46.30 2.68 -2.07
C GLU A 158 45.93 1.53 -1.11
N ALA A 159 46.20 1.71 0.19
CA ALA A 159 45.76 0.75 1.19
C ALA A 159 44.21 0.80 1.32
N GLU A 160 43.54 -0.27 0.92
CA GLU A 160 42.07 -0.37 0.98
C GLU A 160 41.51 -0.52 2.40
N ALA A 161 42.34 -1.00 3.34
CA ALA A 161 41.93 -1.28 4.72
C ALA A 161 42.86 -0.60 5.72
N TRP A 162 42.25 -0.06 6.77
CA TRP A 162 42.95 0.51 7.92
C TRP A 162 42.94 -0.51 9.06
N GLU A 163 44.03 -0.58 9.82
CA GLU A 163 44.02 -1.40 11.04
C GLU A 163 43.04 -0.82 12.08
N ILE A 164 42.43 -1.71 12.87
CA ILE A 164 41.42 -1.34 13.87
C ILE A 164 41.97 -0.31 14.86
N GLU A 165 43.23 -0.47 15.29
CA GLU A 165 43.86 0.42 16.25
C GLU A 165 44.04 1.84 15.70
N ASP A 166 44.44 1.98 14.42
CA ASP A 166 44.54 3.27 13.74
C ASP A 166 43.17 3.95 13.53
N ARG A 167 42.12 3.15 13.39
CA ARG A 167 40.73 3.62 13.19
C ARG A 167 40.09 4.13 14.48
N TYR A 168 40.41 3.54 15.64
CA TYR A 168 39.71 3.82 16.91
C TYR A 168 40.58 4.53 17.96
N LYS A 169 41.88 4.73 17.72
CA LYS A 169 42.72 5.49 18.67
C LYS A 169 42.18 6.92 18.84
N PRO A 170 42.04 7.42 20.08
CA PRO A 170 41.62 8.80 20.31
C PRO A 170 42.71 9.75 19.81
N HIS A 171 42.37 10.53 18.78
CA HIS A 171 43.25 11.57 18.24
C HIS A 171 43.04 12.83 19.07
N ALA A 172 44.12 13.41 19.61
CA ALA A 172 44.06 14.72 20.25
C ALA A 172 43.54 15.75 19.22
N GLU A 173 42.72 16.71 19.67
CA GLU A 173 42.01 17.70 18.85
C GLU A 173 42.90 18.58 17.95
N HIS A 174 44.23 18.43 18.03
CA HIS A 174 45.21 18.94 17.10
C HIS A 174 45.70 17.82 16.16
N CYS A 175 44.85 17.40 15.22
CA CYS A 175 45.29 16.52 14.15
C CYS A 175 46.19 17.32 13.19
N ALA A 176 47.43 16.85 13.01
CA ALA A 176 48.48 17.42 12.18
C ALA A 176 47.94 18.10 10.90
N GLN A 177 48.03 19.42 10.88
CA GLN A 177 47.47 20.30 9.86
C GLN A 177 48.19 20.12 8.53
N PHE A 178 47.62 19.39 7.57
CA PHE A 178 48.21 19.18 6.24
C PHE A 178 49.71 18.77 6.30
N GLU A 179 50.19 18.22 7.43
CA GLU A 179 51.62 17.99 7.63
C GLU A 179 52.07 16.91 6.64
N GLY A 180 53.16 17.20 5.91
CA GLY A 180 53.64 16.35 4.82
C GLY A 180 52.97 16.59 3.46
N TRP A 181 52.03 17.54 3.33
CA TRP A 181 51.55 17.97 2.01
C TRP A 181 52.62 18.86 1.37
N GLY A 182 53.24 18.37 0.30
CA GLY A 182 54.27 19.11 -0.42
C GLY A 182 53.69 20.36 -1.09
N THR A 183 54.05 21.55 -0.60
CA THR A 183 53.63 22.84 -1.18
C THR A 183 54.33 23.17 -2.50
N SER A 184 55.24 22.31 -2.97
CA SER A 184 55.89 22.42 -4.28
C SER A 184 54.91 22.33 -5.46
N ASN A 185 53.70 21.81 -5.24
CA ASN A 185 52.63 21.78 -6.23
C ASN A 185 51.64 22.93 -5.99
N ASP A 186 51.53 23.84 -6.96
CA ASP A 186 50.65 25.01 -6.91
C ASP A 186 49.18 24.64 -6.62
N ASN A 187 48.70 23.50 -7.13
CA ASN A 187 47.32 23.06 -6.91
C ASN A 187 47.11 22.59 -5.47
N ILE A 188 48.08 21.92 -4.88
CA ILE A 188 48.03 21.49 -3.47
C ILE A 188 48.06 22.72 -2.55
N ALA A 189 48.89 23.72 -2.87
CA ALA A 189 48.93 24.99 -2.13
C ALA A 189 47.57 25.73 -2.19
N ARG A 190 46.90 25.72 -3.36
CA ARG A 190 45.56 26.29 -3.52
C ARG A 190 44.50 25.55 -2.70
N ILE A 191 44.56 24.22 -2.64
CA ILE A 191 43.66 23.40 -1.82
C ILE A 191 43.81 23.77 -0.33
N ILE A 192 45.05 23.84 0.16
CA ILE A 192 45.35 24.22 1.55
C ILE A 192 44.81 25.63 1.86
N SER A 193 45.11 26.60 0.99
CA SER A 193 44.63 27.99 1.14
C SER A 193 43.09 28.06 1.20
N ARG A 194 42.39 27.25 0.38
CA ARG A 194 40.93 27.22 0.37
C ARG A 194 40.35 26.61 1.65
N CYS A 195 40.96 25.55 2.18
CA CYS A 195 40.55 24.96 3.46
C CYS A 195 40.75 25.93 4.63
N GLN A 196 41.87 26.67 4.64
CA GLN A 196 42.14 27.70 5.64
C GLN A 196 41.12 28.85 5.58
N ALA A 197 40.80 29.33 4.37
CA ALA A 197 39.81 30.39 4.17
C ALA A 197 38.40 30.03 4.66
N LEU A 198 38.06 28.73 4.69
CA LEU A 198 36.76 28.23 5.15
C LEU A 198 36.77 27.80 6.63
N GLY A 199 37.87 28.03 7.36
CA GLY A 199 37.95 27.72 8.79
C GLY A 199 37.92 26.23 9.11
N VAL A 200 38.33 25.38 8.16
CA VAL A 200 38.37 23.92 8.35
C VAL A 200 39.56 23.59 9.25
N GLY A 201 39.28 23.43 10.55
CA GLY A 201 40.29 23.31 11.62
C GLY A 201 41.11 22.01 11.62
N GLY A 202 40.80 21.04 10.75
CA GLY A 202 41.58 19.82 10.60
C GLY A 202 41.06 18.91 9.49
N LEU A 203 41.98 18.14 8.91
CA LEU A 203 41.65 16.91 8.23
C LEU A 203 41.44 15.87 9.33
N GLY A 204 40.22 15.76 9.87
CA GLY A 204 39.87 14.60 10.70
C GLY A 204 40.05 13.30 9.89
N PRO A 205 39.61 12.13 10.38
CA PRO A 205 39.53 10.94 9.54
C PRO A 205 38.43 11.11 8.49
N ALA A 206 38.62 12.04 7.54
CA ALA A 206 37.73 12.33 6.44
C ALA A 206 37.65 11.16 5.45
N GLY A 207 38.61 10.21 5.52
CA GLY A 207 38.51 8.89 4.91
C GLY A 207 37.44 7.98 5.54
N LEU A 208 36.97 8.23 6.78
CA LEU A 208 35.81 7.52 7.36
C LEU A 208 34.47 8.04 6.84
N GLN A 209 34.47 9.23 6.25
CA GLN A 209 33.30 9.90 5.68
C GLN A 209 33.26 9.76 4.15
N GLU A 210 34.22 9.02 3.60
CA GLU A 210 34.19 8.51 2.23
C GLU A 210 33.11 7.42 2.18
N GLU A 211 31.85 7.82 2.27
CA GLU A 211 30.74 7.01 1.76
C GLU A 211 30.97 6.94 0.25
N GLN A 212 31.66 5.89 -0.19
CA GLN A 212 31.53 5.45 -1.58
C GLN A 212 30.09 4.99 -1.75
N GLU A 213 29.20 5.94 -2.05
CA GLU A 213 27.95 5.66 -2.72
C GLU A 213 28.32 5.09 -4.10
N ARG A 214 28.58 3.78 -4.13
CA ARG A 214 28.47 3.02 -5.36
C ARG A 214 26.97 3.05 -5.66
N GLU A 215 26.52 4.08 -6.37
CA GLU A 215 25.18 4.14 -6.98
C GLU A 215 25.11 3.04 -8.06
N LEU A 216 25.12 1.78 -7.63
CA LEU A 216 24.41 0.73 -8.32
C LEU A 216 23.00 0.81 -7.76
N SER A 217 22.25 1.81 -8.19
CA SER A 217 20.80 1.70 -8.27
C SER A 217 20.52 1.02 -9.61
N PRO A 218 20.49 -0.33 -9.70
CA PRO A 218 19.77 -0.94 -10.79
C PRO A 218 18.33 -0.47 -10.60
N GLU A 219 17.94 0.58 -11.33
CA GLU A 219 16.55 0.93 -11.54
C GLU A 219 15.97 -0.24 -12.33
N ILE A 220 15.51 -1.26 -11.60
CA ILE A 220 14.69 -2.33 -12.17
C ILE A 220 13.32 -1.68 -12.37
N GLU A 221 13.14 -1.04 -13.51
CA GLU A 221 11.84 -0.59 -13.97
C GLU A 221 11.01 -1.84 -14.34
N GLU A 222 10.26 -2.37 -13.37
CA GLU A 222 9.27 -3.42 -13.64
C GLU A 222 8.04 -2.79 -14.32
N GLU A 223 8.04 -2.77 -15.65
CA GLU A 223 6.84 -2.41 -16.42
C GLU A 223 5.81 -3.55 -16.35
N LYS A 224 4.84 -3.43 -15.45
CA LYS A 224 3.69 -4.34 -15.40
C LYS A 224 2.74 -4.06 -16.56
N GLN A 225 2.79 -4.87 -17.61
CA GLN A 225 1.77 -4.83 -18.67
C GLN A 225 0.48 -5.50 -18.18
N VAL A 226 -0.54 -4.69 -17.90
CA VAL A 226 -1.86 -5.20 -17.49
C VAL A 226 -2.60 -5.70 -18.72
N GLU A 227 -2.64 -7.02 -18.91
CA GLU A 227 -3.55 -7.65 -19.86
C GLU A 227 -5.00 -7.40 -19.39
N ARG A 228 -5.79 -6.72 -20.22
CA ARG A 228 -7.19 -6.45 -19.91
C ARG A 228 -8.06 -7.53 -20.54
N PRO A 229 -9.19 -7.88 -19.91
CA PRO A 229 -10.19 -8.71 -20.55
C PRO A 229 -10.60 -8.16 -21.92
N ALA A 230 -11.05 -9.05 -22.80
CA ALA A 230 -11.56 -8.67 -24.11
C ALA A 230 -12.65 -7.58 -23.98
N LYS A 231 -12.65 -6.60 -24.90
CA LYS A 231 -13.65 -5.54 -24.85
C LYS A 231 -15.02 -6.14 -25.17
N MET A 232 -15.99 -5.89 -24.30
CA MET A 232 -17.38 -6.30 -24.47
C MET A 232 -18.32 -5.12 -24.23
N ASP A 233 -19.48 -5.16 -24.87
CA ASP A 233 -20.53 -4.16 -24.67
C ASP A 233 -21.14 -4.28 -23.27
N ALA A 234 -21.23 -3.15 -22.57
CA ALA A 234 -21.88 -3.09 -21.27
C ALA A 234 -23.37 -3.47 -21.36
N ALA A 235 -23.84 -4.26 -20.40
CA ALA A 235 -25.26 -4.53 -20.23
C ALA A 235 -25.98 -3.24 -19.79
N ARG A 236 -27.24 -3.08 -20.20
CA ARG A 236 -28.05 -1.93 -19.78
C ARG A 236 -28.54 -2.15 -18.36
N HIS A 237 -28.07 -1.31 -17.44
CA HIS A 237 -28.49 -1.34 -16.06
C HIS A 237 -29.97 -1.02 -15.88
N ARG A 238 -30.63 -1.68 -14.93
CA ARG A 238 -32.04 -1.46 -14.57
C ARG A 238 -32.28 -1.76 -13.10
N ILE A 239 -33.07 -0.91 -12.46
CA ILE A 239 -33.57 -1.17 -11.10
C ILE A 239 -34.82 -2.02 -11.23
N HIS A 240 -34.86 -3.11 -10.46
CA HIS A 240 -36.02 -3.99 -10.44
C HIS A 240 -37.08 -3.44 -9.46
N PRO A 241 -38.39 -3.38 -9.81
CA PRO A 241 -39.42 -2.85 -8.91
C PRO A 241 -39.46 -3.53 -7.53
N HIS A 242 -39.25 -4.85 -7.47
CA HIS A 242 -39.17 -5.56 -6.19
C HIS A 242 -37.97 -5.16 -5.30
N LEU A 243 -36.91 -4.58 -5.85
CA LEU A 243 -35.84 -3.98 -5.04
C LEU A 243 -36.31 -2.69 -4.39
N GLU A 244 -37.07 -1.86 -5.11
CA GLU A 244 -37.69 -0.65 -4.56
C GLU A 244 -38.72 -0.99 -3.47
N THR A 245 -39.54 -2.04 -3.69
CA THR A 245 -40.45 -2.57 -2.66
C THR A 245 -39.69 -3.09 -1.45
N LEU A 246 -38.57 -3.79 -1.65
CA LEU A 246 -37.73 -4.28 -0.55
C LEU A 246 -37.18 -3.11 0.28
N ILE A 247 -36.72 -2.03 -0.37
CA ILE A 247 -36.12 -0.89 0.33
C ILE A 247 -37.17 -0.12 1.14
N SER A 248 -38.36 0.05 0.57
CA SER A 248 -39.47 0.78 1.20
C SER A 248 -40.17 -0.02 2.31
N THR A 249 -40.32 -1.34 2.15
CA THR A 249 -41.12 -2.15 3.09
C THR A 249 -40.28 -3.07 3.99
N GLY A 250 -39.01 -3.30 3.65
CA GLY A 250 -38.15 -4.29 4.31
C GLY A 250 -38.52 -5.74 4.04
N LYS A 251 -39.51 -6.02 3.18
CA LYS A 251 -39.98 -7.38 2.90
C LYS A 251 -39.40 -7.93 1.60
N LEU A 252 -38.80 -9.12 1.70
CA LEU A 252 -38.26 -9.82 0.54
C LEU A 252 -39.37 -10.60 -0.19
N SER A 253 -39.61 -10.26 -1.45
CA SER A 253 -40.53 -10.98 -2.33
C SER A 253 -39.81 -12.10 -3.10
N THR A 254 -40.44 -13.26 -3.22
CA THR A 254 -40.00 -14.34 -4.10
C THR A 254 -40.20 -13.90 -5.56
N SER A 255 -39.12 -13.55 -6.24
CA SER A 255 -39.14 -13.10 -7.63
C SER A 255 -37.82 -13.36 -8.33
N ASP A 256 -37.79 -13.16 -9.65
CA ASP A 256 -36.59 -13.25 -10.47
C ASP A 256 -35.56 -12.13 -10.18
N ALA A 257 -35.95 -11.08 -9.46
CA ALA A 257 -35.10 -9.96 -9.06
C ALA A 257 -33.89 -10.37 -8.21
N PHE A 258 -34.05 -11.43 -7.41
CA PHE A 258 -33.04 -11.92 -6.47
C PHE A 258 -32.70 -13.37 -6.77
N LYS A 259 -31.40 -13.70 -6.78
CA LYS A 259 -30.92 -15.07 -6.94
C LYS A 259 -29.99 -15.46 -5.80
N PRO A 260 -29.94 -16.73 -5.37
CA PRO A 260 -28.92 -17.21 -4.44
C PRO A 260 -27.52 -16.88 -4.96
N ALA A 261 -26.67 -16.33 -4.11
CA ALA A 261 -25.40 -15.74 -4.54
C ALA A 261 -24.49 -16.75 -5.25
N PHE A 262 -24.31 -17.96 -4.72
CA PHE A 262 -23.49 -18.97 -5.38
C PHE A 262 -24.08 -19.46 -6.71
N GLN A 263 -25.41 -19.55 -6.82
CA GLN A 263 -26.08 -19.91 -8.08
C GLN A 263 -25.92 -18.82 -9.16
N ALA A 264 -25.64 -17.58 -8.76
CA ALA A 264 -25.36 -16.49 -9.68
C ALA A 264 -24.06 -16.68 -10.47
N LEU A 265 -23.14 -17.51 -9.97
CA LEU A 265 -21.88 -17.84 -10.61
C LEU A 265 -22.03 -18.89 -11.72
N SER A 266 -23.25 -19.30 -12.08
CA SER A 266 -23.53 -20.35 -13.08
C SER A 266 -22.92 -20.11 -14.47
N THR A 267 -22.56 -18.88 -14.80
CA THR A 267 -21.90 -18.51 -16.06
C THR A 267 -20.37 -18.48 -15.98
N THR A 268 -19.79 -18.80 -14.83
CA THR A 268 -18.33 -18.83 -14.63
C THR A 268 -17.75 -20.18 -15.03
N SER A 269 -16.44 -20.24 -15.28
CA SER A 269 -15.75 -21.51 -15.51
C SER A 269 -15.79 -22.42 -14.29
N ALA A 270 -15.80 -21.84 -13.08
CA ALA A 270 -15.88 -22.57 -11.81
C ALA A 270 -17.17 -23.36 -11.68
N ALA A 271 -18.31 -22.86 -12.19
CA ALA A 271 -19.61 -23.52 -12.09
C ALA A 271 -19.66 -24.94 -12.67
N LYS A 272 -18.72 -25.29 -13.56
CA LYS A 272 -18.62 -26.65 -14.14
C LYS A 272 -18.07 -27.69 -13.16
N LEU A 273 -17.44 -27.24 -12.07
CA LEU A 273 -16.72 -28.09 -11.13
C LEU A 273 -17.58 -28.57 -9.95
N PHE A 274 -18.76 -27.98 -9.74
CA PHE A 274 -19.60 -28.30 -8.59
C PHE A 274 -21.07 -27.92 -8.79
N GLU A 275 -21.97 -28.65 -8.14
CA GLU A 275 -23.41 -28.38 -8.19
C GLU A 275 -23.78 -27.21 -7.25
N LEU A 276 -23.96 -26.03 -7.84
CA LEU A 276 -24.20 -24.78 -7.11
C LEU A 276 -25.47 -24.78 -6.24
N ALA A 277 -26.42 -25.68 -6.51
CA ALA A 277 -27.65 -25.80 -5.73
C ALA A 277 -27.41 -26.34 -4.31
N GLN A 278 -26.25 -26.96 -4.05
CA GLN A 278 -25.89 -27.46 -2.71
C GLN A 278 -25.40 -26.35 -1.78
N PHE A 279 -25.01 -25.18 -2.30
CA PHE A 279 -24.62 -24.05 -1.45
C PHE A 279 -25.83 -23.46 -0.71
N PRO A 280 -25.64 -22.92 0.51
CA PRO A 280 -26.73 -22.26 1.22
C PRO A 280 -27.31 -21.06 0.46
N SER A 281 -28.57 -20.73 0.74
CA SER A 281 -29.36 -19.70 0.03
C SER A 281 -29.71 -18.48 0.92
N ASP A 282 -28.95 -18.30 2.00
CA ASP A 282 -29.12 -17.20 2.96
C ASP A 282 -28.64 -15.86 2.38
N MET A 283 -27.70 -15.92 1.44
CA MET A 283 -27.19 -14.76 0.71
C MET A 283 -27.74 -14.71 -0.72
N LEU A 284 -28.20 -13.53 -1.10
CA LEU A 284 -28.80 -13.25 -2.41
C LEU A 284 -27.99 -12.18 -3.15
N VAL A 285 -28.15 -12.13 -4.47
CA VAL A 285 -27.63 -11.08 -5.35
C VAL A 285 -28.77 -10.54 -6.21
N THR A 286 -28.68 -9.28 -6.62
CA THR A 286 -29.62 -8.71 -7.59
C THR A 286 -29.30 -9.12 -9.02
N THR A 287 -30.32 -9.09 -9.88
CA THR A 287 -30.15 -9.33 -11.32
C THR A 287 -29.22 -8.34 -12.00
N ASP A 288 -29.20 -7.07 -11.58
CA ASP A 288 -28.28 -6.07 -12.13
C ASP A 288 -26.83 -6.35 -11.71
N PHE A 289 -26.60 -6.74 -10.45
CA PHE A 289 -25.27 -7.13 -9.97
C PHE A 289 -24.68 -8.25 -10.83
N MET A 290 -25.51 -9.23 -11.20
CA MET A 290 -25.10 -10.36 -12.04
C MET A 290 -24.80 -9.99 -13.50
N ARG A 291 -25.51 -9.00 -14.07
CA ARG A 291 -25.49 -8.69 -15.51
C ARG A 291 -24.58 -7.50 -15.78
N THR A 292 -23.34 -7.78 -16.13
CA THR A 292 -22.31 -6.76 -16.33
C THR A 292 -22.11 -6.41 -17.80
N VAL A 293 -22.06 -7.41 -18.67
CA VAL A 293 -21.83 -7.29 -20.12
C VAL A 293 -22.90 -8.05 -20.90
N LYS A 294 -23.10 -7.65 -22.17
CA LYS A 294 -23.99 -8.36 -23.09
C LYS A 294 -23.30 -9.63 -23.57
N THR A 295 -23.98 -10.76 -23.45
CA THR A 295 -23.51 -12.01 -24.06
C THR A 295 -23.46 -11.86 -25.58
N PRO A 296 -22.36 -12.23 -26.27
CA PRO A 296 -22.25 -12.08 -27.72
C PRO A 296 -23.38 -12.81 -28.44
N SER A 297 -24.00 -12.13 -29.40
CA SER A 297 -25.07 -12.71 -30.22
C SER A 297 -24.48 -13.80 -31.11
N GLY A 298 -24.91 -15.06 -30.92
CA GLY A 298 -24.45 -16.22 -31.70
C GLY A 298 -23.57 -17.22 -30.95
N SER A 299 -23.17 -16.93 -29.70
CA SER A 299 -22.54 -17.94 -28.85
C SER A 299 -23.56 -19.00 -28.42
N PRO A 300 -23.26 -20.31 -28.53
CA PRO A 300 -24.16 -21.35 -28.05
C PRO A 300 -24.43 -21.15 -26.55
N ALA A 301 -25.69 -21.36 -26.13
CA ALA A 301 -26.10 -21.23 -24.74
C ALA A 301 -25.18 -22.09 -23.85
N GLY A 302 -24.38 -21.44 -22.98
CA GLY A 302 -23.41 -22.11 -22.10
C GLY A 302 -21.94 -22.04 -22.53
N SER A 303 -21.60 -21.45 -23.69
CA SER A 303 -20.18 -21.23 -24.07
C SER A 303 -19.58 -19.95 -23.50
N TYR A 304 -20.42 -19.02 -23.06
CA TYR A 304 -19.98 -17.76 -22.47
C TYR A 304 -19.45 -17.98 -21.06
N ILE A 305 -18.20 -17.59 -20.84
CA ILE A 305 -17.52 -17.63 -19.54
C ILE A 305 -17.40 -16.19 -19.03
N SER A 306 -18.02 -15.92 -17.89
CA SER A 306 -18.12 -14.57 -17.33
C SER A 306 -17.00 -14.19 -16.35
N ASP A 307 -16.01 -15.06 -16.13
CA ASP A 307 -14.96 -14.91 -15.11
C ASP A 307 -14.34 -13.50 -15.08
N PRO A 308 -13.88 -12.92 -16.21
CA PRO A 308 -13.19 -11.63 -16.21
C PRO A 308 -14.14 -10.43 -16.00
N TYR A 309 -15.45 -10.66 -16.08
CA TYR A 309 -16.48 -9.62 -16.02
C TYR A 309 -17.30 -9.71 -14.74
N GLN A 310 -16.87 -10.51 -13.76
CA GLN A 310 -17.51 -10.58 -12.45
C GLN A 310 -17.29 -9.28 -11.66
N ARG A 311 -18.35 -8.75 -11.06
CA ARG A 311 -18.25 -7.55 -10.22
C ARG A 311 -17.65 -7.89 -8.84
N PRO A 312 -16.77 -7.02 -8.30
CA PRO A 312 -16.37 -7.13 -6.90
C PRO A 312 -17.58 -6.88 -5.99
N VAL A 313 -17.61 -7.56 -4.85
CA VAL A 313 -18.63 -7.36 -3.82
C VAL A 313 -18.23 -6.13 -3.01
N GLN A 314 -19.03 -5.07 -3.10
CA GLN A 314 -18.79 -3.80 -2.40
C GLN A 314 -19.96 -3.39 -1.52
N TRP A 315 -21.17 -3.62 -2.01
CA TRP A 315 -22.40 -3.15 -1.39
C TRP A 315 -23.25 -4.32 -0.94
N VAL A 316 -23.48 -4.41 0.36
CA VAL A 316 -24.24 -5.49 0.97
C VAL A 316 -25.40 -4.89 1.76
N LEU A 317 -26.61 -5.33 1.49
CA LEU A 317 -27.81 -4.93 2.21
C LEU A 317 -28.20 -6.01 3.20
N SER A 318 -28.36 -5.66 4.47
CA SER A 318 -28.91 -6.55 5.49
C SER A 318 -30.40 -6.28 5.73
N ILE A 319 -31.16 -7.37 5.88
CA ILE A 319 -32.60 -7.33 6.11
C ILE A 319 -32.88 -7.98 7.46
N LEU A 320 -33.63 -7.31 8.34
CA LEU A 320 -34.04 -7.88 9.63
C LEU A 320 -35.15 -8.93 9.43
N GLY A 321 -35.10 -10.02 10.19
CA GLY A 321 -36.23 -10.94 10.30
C GLY A 321 -37.43 -10.31 11.01
N SER A 322 -38.63 -10.62 10.55
CA SER A 322 -39.89 -10.10 11.11
C SER A 322 -40.14 -10.45 12.58
N SER A 323 -39.42 -11.43 13.15
CA SER A 323 -39.69 -12.03 14.46
C SER A 323 -38.48 -12.06 15.41
N SER A 324 -37.29 -11.67 14.96
CA SER A 324 -36.07 -11.68 15.77
C SER A 324 -35.19 -10.46 15.46
N ALA A 325 -34.40 -10.02 16.43
CA ALA A 325 -33.40 -8.96 16.22
C ALA A 325 -32.21 -9.43 15.34
N SER A 326 -32.26 -10.65 14.80
CA SER A 326 -31.25 -11.24 13.93
C SER A 326 -31.55 -10.96 12.46
N ILE A 327 -30.49 -10.84 11.67
CA ILE A 327 -30.60 -10.61 10.23
C ILE A 327 -31.09 -11.88 9.54
N GLN A 328 -32.10 -11.72 8.68
CA GLN A 328 -32.71 -12.83 7.95
C GLN A 328 -31.87 -13.23 6.74
N LYS A 329 -31.45 -12.24 5.93
CA LYS A 329 -30.68 -12.44 4.70
C LYS A 329 -29.78 -11.25 4.40
N LEU A 330 -28.71 -11.52 3.65
CA LEU A 330 -27.88 -10.50 3.00
C LEU A 330 -28.17 -10.46 1.51
N VAL A 331 -28.25 -9.27 0.93
CA VAL A 331 -28.45 -9.05 -0.50
C VAL A 331 -27.31 -8.20 -1.05
N ILE A 332 -26.57 -8.72 -2.02
CA ILE A 332 -25.50 -7.99 -2.69
C ILE A 332 -26.10 -7.18 -3.84
N LEU A 333 -25.75 -5.89 -3.88
CA LEU A 333 -26.28 -4.91 -4.82
C LEU A 333 -25.20 -4.44 -5.79
N SER A 334 -25.62 -4.02 -6.98
CA SER A 334 -24.73 -3.30 -7.90
C SER A 334 -24.46 -1.87 -7.43
N PRO A 335 -23.30 -1.28 -7.80
CA PRO A 335 -23.05 0.14 -7.56
C PRO A 335 -24.10 1.05 -8.21
N TYR A 336 -24.67 0.65 -9.35
CA TYR A 336 -25.70 1.42 -10.06
C TYR A 336 -27.01 1.48 -9.25
N GLU A 337 -27.49 0.33 -8.77
CA GLU A 337 -28.70 0.26 -7.93
C GLU A 337 -28.52 1.07 -6.65
N VAL A 338 -27.37 0.93 -5.99
CA VAL A 338 -27.09 1.66 -4.75
C VAL A 338 -27.06 3.16 -4.99
N ASN A 339 -26.38 3.63 -6.05
CA ASN A 339 -26.31 5.06 -6.34
C ASN A 339 -27.68 5.69 -6.56
N HIS A 340 -28.61 4.98 -7.22
CA HIS A 340 -29.97 5.47 -7.43
C HIS A 340 -30.83 5.40 -6.17
N LEU A 341 -30.67 4.37 -5.34
CA LEU A 341 -31.56 4.09 -4.21
C LEU A 341 -30.98 4.57 -2.87
N LEU A 342 -29.79 5.17 -2.85
CA LEU A 342 -29.09 5.59 -1.63
C LEU A 342 -29.94 6.54 -0.77
N ALA A 343 -30.69 7.45 -1.41
CA ALA A 343 -31.57 8.37 -0.71
C ALA A 343 -32.67 7.62 0.05
N ASP A 344 -33.33 6.66 -0.59
CA ASP A 344 -34.41 5.87 0.03
C ASP A 344 -33.86 4.93 1.12
N ILE A 345 -32.70 4.32 0.87
CA ILE A 345 -32.00 3.46 1.84
C ILE A 345 -31.68 4.23 3.12
N LYS A 346 -31.23 5.48 3.02
CA LYS A 346 -30.92 6.33 4.19
C LYS A 346 -32.12 6.56 5.10
N HIS A 347 -33.33 6.61 4.53
CA HIS A 347 -34.56 6.86 5.29
C HIS A 347 -35.26 5.57 5.74
N SER A 348 -34.80 4.41 5.28
CA SER A 348 -35.42 3.13 5.60
C SER A 348 -35.08 2.68 7.02
N ALA A 349 -36.11 2.35 7.81
CA ALA A 349 -35.96 1.83 9.17
C ALA A 349 -35.78 0.31 9.23
N THR A 350 -35.94 -0.40 8.10
CA THR A 350 -36.01 -1.86 8.07
C THR A 350 -34.73 -2.52 7.55
N ILE A 351 -33.92 -1.80 6.79
CA ILE A 351 -32.72 -2.32 6.13
C ILE A 351 -31.47 -1.54 6.56
N THR A 352 -30.31 -2.15 6.41
CA THR A 352 -29.03 -1.44 6.52
C THR A 352 -28.17 -1.74 5.30
N LEU A 353 -27.60 -0.71 4.69
CA LEU A 353 -26.60 -0.84 3.64
C LEU A 353 -25.20 -0.75 4.25
N HIS A 354 -24.35 -1.69 3.86
CA HIS A 354 -22.97 -1.85 4.33
C HIS A 354 -21.99 -1.69 3.17
N ILE A 355 -20.86 -1.04 3.45
CA ILE A 355 -19.66 -1.12 2.61
C ILE A 355 -18.85 -2.33 3.05
N PHE A 356 -18.47 -3.16 2.09
CA PHE A 356 -17.68 -4.37 2.30
C PHE A 356 -16.53 -4.45 1.29
N SER A 357 -15.45 -5.10 1.69
CA SER A 357 -14.38 -5.54 0.79
C SER A 357 -13.79 -6.83 1.32
N PRO A 358 -13.53 -7.83 0.46
CA PRO A 358 -12.85 -9.05 0.88
C PRO A 358 -11.43 -8.76 1.37
N ARG A 359 -10.95 -9.59 2.29
CA ARG A 359 -9.61 -9.45 2.88
C ARG A 359 -8.57 -10.15 1.99
N PHE A 360 -7.91 -9.37 1.12
CA PHE A 360 -6.88 -9.88 0.20
C PHE A 360 -5.45 -9.83 0.73
N ASN A 361 -5.20 -9.08 1.80
CA ASN A 361 -3.89 -8.94 2.45
C ASN A 361 -4.09 -9.06 3.97
N ALA A 362 -3.24 -9.86 4.62
CA ALA A 362 -3.24 -10.06 6.07
C ALA A 362 -3.08 -8.75 6.85
N SER A 363 -2.37 -7.76 6.30
CA SER A 363 -2.10 -6.47 6.97
C SER A 363 -3.35 -5.59 7.13
N PHE A 364 -4.40 -5.83 6.35
CA PHE A 364 -5.65 -5.08 6.48
C PHE A 364 -6.57 -5.71 7.53
N SER A 365 -7.25 -4.85 8.29
CA SER A 365 -8.32 -5.27 9.21
C SER A 365 -9.46 -5.93 8.46
N SER A 366 -10.12 -6.90 9.11
CA SER A 366 -11.25 -7.60 8.51
C SER A 366 -12.52 -6.75 8.51
N LEU A 367 -13.34 -6.88 7.46
CA LEU A 367 -14.65 -6.22 7.31
C LEU A 367 -15.82 -7.17 7.50
N ASP A 368 -15.56 -8.35 8.08
CA ASP A 368 -16.51 -9.44 8.30
C ASP A 368 -17.71 -9.05 9.17
N ARG A 369 -17.51 -8.04 10.01
CA ARG A 369 -18.51 -7.48 10.93
C ARG A 369 -19.46 -6.47 10.29
N LEU A 370 -19.20 -6.06 9.04
CA LEU A 370 -19.97 -5.05 8.30
C LEU A 370 -20.20 -3.74 9.09
N ASP A 371 -19.16 -3.27 9.78
CA ASP A 371 -19.21 -2.10 10.67
C ASP A 371 -18.41 -0.88 10.19
N LEU A 372 -17.75 -0.97 9.03
CA LEU A 372 -16.97 0.14 8.45
C LEU A 372 -17.83 1.37 8.14
N TYR A 373 -18.93 1.18 7.42
CA TYR A 373 -19.85 2.26 7.06
C TYR A 373 -21.24 1.70 6.82
N ASN A 374 -22.20 2.20 7.60
CA ASN A 374 -23.58 1.74 7.62
C ASN A 374 -24.54 2.90 7.32
N SER A 375 -25.52 2.64 6.46
CA SER A 375 -26.53 3.63 6.06
C SER A 375 -27.93 3.02 6.17
N GLY A 376 -28.90 3.82 6.64
CA GLY A 376 -30.26 3.36 6.92
C GLY A 376 -30.43 3.11 8.42
N ARG A 377 -30.92 1.92 8.77
CA ARG A 377 -31.14 1.55 10.17
C ARG A 377 -29.83 1.45 10.97
N ASN A 378 -29.92 1.70 12.28
CA ASN A 378 -28.88 1.31 13.22
C ASN A 378 -28.62 -0.19 13.18
N PHE A 379 -27.34 -0.53 13.04
CA PHE A 379 -26.84 -1.90 12.91
C PHE A 379 -25.92 -2.27 14.06
N ALA A 380 -26.11 -3.48 14.58
CA ALA A 380 -25.25 -4.08 15.59
C ALA A 380 -24.46 -5.24 14.96
N PRO A 381 -23.12 -5.24 15.00
CA PRO A 381 -22.30 -6.25 14.33
C PRO A 381 -22.60 -7.70 14.72
N GLY A 382 -22.99 -7.94 15.98
CA GLY A 382 -23.36 -9.27 16.47
C GLY A 382 -24.70 -9.83 15.96
N SER A 383 -25.41 -9.10 15.09
CA SER A 383 -26.72 -9.51 14.58
C SER A 383 -26.64 -10.45 13.34
N ILE A 384 -25.46 -10.61 12.74
CA ILE A 384 -25.24 -11.49 11.58
C ILE A 384 -24.78 -12.87 12.08
N ALA A 385 -25.43 -13.92 11.57
CA ALA A 385 -25.00 -15.28 11.85
C ALA A 385 -23.65 -15.58 11.17
N GLN A 386 -22.73 -16.23 11.91
CA GLN A 386 -21.38 -16.56 11.41
C GLN A 386 -21.40 -17.32 10.07
N SER A 387 -22.38 -18.21 9.86
CA SER A 387 -22.57 -18.93 8.59
C SER A 387 -22.75 -17.99 7.38
N VAL A 388 -23.47 -16.89 7.56
CA VAL A 388 -23.75 -15.92 6.49
C VAL A 388 -22.51 -15.07 6.19
N THR A 389 -21.76 -14.66 7.22
CA THR A 389 -20.46 -14.00 7.05
C THR A 389 -19.46 -14.88 6.30
N MET A 390 -19.39 -16.19 6.63
CA MET A 390 -18.56 -17.13 5.90
C MET A 390 -18.96 -17.25 4.42
N GLN A 391 -20.27 -17.31 4.13
CA GLN A 391 -20.76 -17.31 2.74
C GLN A 391 -20.34 -16.04 1.99
N LEU A 392 -20.47 -14.87 2.63
CA LEU A 392 -20.08 -13.58 2.06
C LEU A 392 -18.58 -13.56 1.73
N ASN A 393 -17.73 -13.98 2.67
CA ASN A 393 -16.29 -14.04 2.50
C ASN A 393 -15.86 -14.97 1.38
N LEU A 394 -16.41 -16.19 1.33
CA LEU A 394 -16.10 -17.15 0.26
C LEU A 394 -16.57 -16.64 -1.10
N PHE A 395 -17.78 -16.07 -1.18
CA PHE A 395 -18.33 -15.55 -2.42
C PHE A 395 -17.55 -14.34 -2.94
N ALA A 396 -17.16 -13.42 -2.06
CA ALA A 396 -16.40 -12.23 -2.40
C ALA A 396 -14.93 -12.52 -2.72
N GLY A 397 -14.40 -13.63 -2.19
CA GLY A 397 -13.04 -14.09 -2.43
C GLY A 397 -12.02 -13.67 -1.38
N SER A 398 -12.45 -13.51 -0.12
CA SER A 398 -11.54 -13.25 1.00
C SER A 398 -10.51 -14.38 1.13
N LEU A 399 -9.25 -14.02 1.34
CA LEU A 399 -8.12 -14.97 1.38
C LEU A 399 -7.60 -15.24 2.78
N TYR A 400 -7.86 -14.34 3.71
CA TYR A 400 -7.41 -14.41 5.09
C TYR A 400 -8.60 -14.43 6.03
N LEU A 401 -8.48 -15.26 7.08
CA LEU A 401 -9.44 -15.39 8.17
C LEU A 401 -8.99 -14.54 9.36
N GLN A 402 -9.92 -14.12 10.23
CA GLN A 402 -9.58 -13.30 11.40
C GLN A 402 -9.05 -14.14 12.57
N SER A 403 -9.55 -15.35 12.76
CA SER A 403 -9.21 -16.17 13.94
C SER A 403 -9.25 -17.68 13.68
N MET A 404 -8.67 -18.44 14.61
CA MET A 404 -8.73 -19.91 14.62
C MET A 404 -10.16 -20.45 14.79
N GLU A 405 -11.04 -19.67 15.42
CA GLU A 405 -12.46 -20.00 15.55
C GLU A 405 -13.18 -19.93 14.19
N GLU A 406 -12.88 -18.92 13.38
CA GLU A 406 -13.41 -18.82 12.01
C GLU A 406 -12.90 -19.95 11.12
N TYR A 407 -11.61 -20.30 11.23
CA TYR A 407 -11.05 -21.46 10.56
C TYR A 407 -11.79 -22.75 10.94
N SER A 408 -11.99 -22.98 12.23
CA SER A 408 -12.71 -24.17 12.71
C SER A 408 -14.15 -24.18 12.19
N ALA A 409 -14.85 -23.04 12.27
CA ALA A 409 -16.21 -22.91 11.79
C ALA A 409 -16.34 -23.12 10.28
N LEU A 410 -15.36 -22.67 9.50
CA LEU A 410 -15.30 -22.84 8.04
C LEU A 410 -15.06 -24.30 7.67
N CYS A 411 -14.11 -24.98 8.31
CA CYS A 411 -13.88 -26.41 8.09
C CYS A 411 -15.13 -27.24 8.42
N ASP A 412 -15.79 -26.95 9.55
CA ASP A 412 -17.04 -27.62 9.94
C ASP A 412 -18.18 -27.32 8.97
N ALA A 413 -18.22 -26.12 8.38
CA ALA A 413 -19.22 -25.76 7.38
C ALA A 413 -19.02 -26.50 6.06
N LEU A 414 -17.79 -26.54 5.56
CA LEU A 414 -17.40 -27.18 4.30
C LEU A 414 -17.28 -28.71 4.41
N GLY A 415 -17.15 -29.27 5.61
CA GLY A 415 -16.91 -30.70 5.83
C GLY A 415 -15.44 -31.10 5.62
N LEU A 416 -14.51 -30.21 5.95
CA LEU A 416 -13.07 -30.44 5.83
C LEU A 416 -12.47 -30.96 7.14
N LEU A 417 -11.44 -31.79 7.01
CA LEU A 417 -10.72 -32.34 8.14
C LEU A 417 -9.86 -31.27 8.83
N ARG A 418 -10.14 -31.04 10.12
CA ARG A 418 -9.35 -30.16 11.00
C ARG A 418 -8.40 -30.94 11.91
N ASN A 419 -8.86 -32.07 12.44
CA ASN A 419 -8.18 -32.89 13.44
C ASN A 419 -7.78 -34.25 12.84
N GLN A 420 -7.31 -35.19 13.64
CA GLN A 420 -7.07 -36.55 13.14
C GLN A 420 -8.37 -37.19 12.67
N ALA A 421 -8.31 -37.94 11.56
CA ALA A 421 -9.43 -38.72 11.07
C ALA A 421 -9.84 -39.74 12.15
N THR A 422 -11.12 -39.82 12.46
CA THR A 422 -11.64 -40.86 13.36
C THR A 422 -11.77 -42.18 12.61
N ASP A 423 -11.71 -43.31 13.32
CA ASP A 423 -11.92 -44.64 12.73
C ASP A 423 -13.17 -44.70 11.84
N GLY A 424 -12.97 -45.16 10.60
CA GLY A 424 -14.03 -45.28 9.59
C GLY A 424 -14.25 -44.07 8.68
N GLN A 425 -13.52 -42.96 8.86
CA GLN A 425 -13.57 -41.81 7.94
C GLN A 425 -12.50 -41.93 6.85
N ARG A 426 -12.89 -41.70 5.60
CA ARG A 426 -11.96 -41.49 4.48
C ARG A 426 -11.78 -40.00 4.26
N VAL A 427 -10.55 -39.57 3.99
CA VAL A 427 -10.22 -38.16 3.77
C VAL A 427 -9.60 -38.03 2.39
N PHE A 428 -10.19 -37.17 1.56
CA PHE A 428 -9.67 -36.89 0.22
C PHE A 428 -8.43 -35.98 0.28
N PRO A 429 -7.61 -35.91 -0.79
CA PRO A 429 -6.41 -35.08 -0.81
C PRO A 429 -6.66 -33.58 -0.57
N ASP A 430 -7.87 -33.12 -0.83
CA ASP A 430 -8.34 -31.76 -0.60
C ASP A 430 -8.87 -31.52 0.84
N GLY A 431 -8.79 -32.55 1.70
CA GLY A 431 -9.23 -32.53 3.08
C GLY A 431 -10.71 -32.83 3.29
N PHE A 432 -11.51 -33.11 2.24
CA PHE A 432 -12.93 -33.40 2.39
C PHE A 432 -13.16 -34.78 3.05
N ILE A 433 -14.11 -34.84 3.99
CA ILE A 433 -14.40 -36.04 4.79
C ILE A 433 -15.53 -36.86 4.16
N ASP A 434 -15.33 -38.17 4.08
CA ASP A 434 -16.33 -39.18 3.69
C ASP A 434 -16.58 -40.16 4.86
N PRO A 435 -17.83 -40.37 5.31
CA PRO A 435 -19.08 -39.77 4.80
C PRO A 435 -19.17 -38.26 5.09
N PRO A 436 -19.84 -37.47 4.21
CA PRO A 436 -19.96 -36.03 4.40
C PRO A 436 -20.62 -35.65 5.72
N LYS A 437 -19.95 -34.79 6.50
CA LYS A 437 -20.40 -34.32 7.82
C LYS A 437 -20.49 -32.79 7.94
N GLY A 438 -20.28 -32.05 6.85
CA GLY A 438 -20.28 -30.59 6.86
C GLY A 438 -21.66 -30.01 7.20
N ARG A 439 -21.70 -28.90 7.94
CA ARG A 439 -22.96 -28.22 8.34
C ARG A 439 -23.76 -27.71 7.14
N TRP A 440 -23.12 -27.42 6.00
CA TRP A 440 -23.81 -27.02 4.78
C TRP A 440 -24.35 -28.21 3.96
N GLY A 441 -24.09 -29.45 4.38
CA GLY A 441 -24.74 -30.63 3.80
C GLY A 441 -24.28 -31.00 2.39
N PHE A 442 -23.05 -30.66 2.01
CA PHE A 442 -22.50 -31.02 0.70
C PHE A 442 -22.40 -32.54 0.53
N ARG A 443 -22.74 -33.04 -0.66
CA ARG A 443 -22.64 -34.47 -1.00
C ARG A 443 -21.28 -34.85 -1.57
N SER A 444 -20.57 -33.88 -2.12
CA SER A 444 -19.23 -34.01 -2.71
C SER A 444 -18.38 -32.81 -2.31
N SER A 445 -17.07 -32.87 -2.55
CA SER A 445 -16.15 -31.80 -2.17
C SER A 445 -16.42 -30.50 -2.95
N PRO A 446 -16.66 -29.36 -2.27
CA PRO A 446 -16.78 -28.05 -2.91
C PRO A 446 -15.41 -27.42 -3.21
N VAL A 447 -14.30 -28.03 -2.77
CA VAL A 447 -12.95 -27.47 -2.84
C VAL A 447 -12.50 -27.13 -4.27
N PRO A 448 -12.73 -27.99 -5.30
CA PRO A 448 -12.35 -27.66 -6.68
C PRO A 448 -13.05 -26.40 -7.19
N PHE A 449 -14.33 -26.21 -6.86
CA PHE A 449 -15.08 -25.00 -7.19
C PHE A 449 -14.52 -23.78 -6.48
N LEU A 450 -14.31 -23.85 -5.16
CA LEU A 450 -13.79 -22.73 -4.38
C LEU A 450 -12.38 -22.32 -4.83
N ARG A 451 -11.52 -23.30 -5.16
CA ARG A 451 -10.18 -23.04 -5.69
C ARG A 451 -10.25 -22.30 -7.04
N ALA A 452 -11.11 -22.74 -7.95
CA ALA A 452 -11.32 -22.05 -9.22
C ALA A 452 -11.93 -20.65 -9.05
N LEU A 453 -12.89 -20.49 -8.14
CA LEU A 453 -13.48 -19.19 -7.81
C LEU A 453 -12.42 -18.21 -7.31
N LEU A 454 -11.55 -18.62 -6.39
CA LEU A 454 -10.51 -17.75 -5.85
C LEU A 454 -9.39 -17.46 -6.87
N MET A 455 -8.85 -18.50 -7.51
CA MET A 455 -7.64 -18.39 -8.35
C MET A 455 -7.89 -17.95 -9.80
N LYS A 456 -9.10 -18.12 -10.32
CA LYS A 456 -9.41 -17.76 -11.73
C LYS A 456 -10.41 -16.62 -11.84
N VAL A 457 -11.39 -16.57 -10.94
CA VAL A 457 -12.52 -15.62 -11.06
C VAL A 457 -12.30 -14.37 -10.21
N ARG A 458 -11.82 -14.52 -8.96
CA ARG A 458 -11.67 -13.39 -8.02
C ARG A 458 -10.28 -12.78 -8.04
N LYS A 459 -9.23 -13.60 -8.11
CA LYS A 459 -7.83 -13.18 -8.11
C LYS A 459 -7.07 -14.04 -9.09
N GLU A 460 -6.61 -13.44 -10.18
CA GLU A 460 -5.92 -14.10 -11.31
C GLU A 460 -4.56 -14.71 -10.88
N GLY A 461 -4.61 -15.83 -10.15
CA GLY A 461 -3.54 -16.82 -10.04
C GLY A 461 -2.42 -16.58 -9.01
N GLU A 462 -1.95 -15.36 -8.78
CA GLU A 462 -0.68 -15.21 -8.05
C GLU A 462 -0.82 -15.05 -6.53
N GLY A 463 -0.05 -15.88 -5.79
CA GLY A 463 0.10 -15.81 -4.34
C GLY A 463 -1.08 -16.33 -3.51
N VAL A 464 -2.16 -16.81 -4.14
CA VAL A 464 -3.34 -17.37 -3.43
C VAL A 464 -2.92 -18.56 -2.56
N GLU A 465 -2.02 -19.41 -3.04
CA GLU A 465 -1.61 -20.64 -2.36
C GLU A 465 -0.94 -20.40 -0.99
N LYS A 466 -0.30 -19.24 -0.80
CA LYS A 466 0.36 -18.87 0.47
C LYS A 466 -0.62 -18.29 1.51
N THR A 467 -1.86 -18.01 1.12
CA THR A 467 -2.88 -17.43 2.01
C THR A 467 -3.60 -18.49 2.85
N HIS A 468 -4.38 -18.06 3.86
CA HIS A 468 -5.11 -19.00 4.73
C HIS A 468 -6.05 -19.87 3.90
N LEU A 469 -6.89 -19.27 3.04
CA LEU A 469 -7.79 -20.02 2.17
C LEU A 469 -7.04 -20.89 1.15
N GLY A 470 -5.89 -20.43 0.65
CA GLY A 470 -5.05 -21.23 -0.26
C GLY A 470 -4.51 -22.50 0.39
N LYS A 471 -4.01 -22.41 1.62
CA LYS A 471 -3.58 -23.55 2.43
C LYS A 471 -4.74 -24.51 2.70
N ILE A 472 -5.88 -24.00 3.19
CA ILE A 472 -7.09 -24.79 3.50
C ILE A 472 -7.56 -25.58 2.28
N LEU A 473 -7.70 -24.92 1.13
CA LEU A 473 -8.17 -25.55 -0.12
C LEU A 473 -7.12 -26.44 -0.80
N SER A 474 -5.89 -26.49 -0.26
CA SER A 474 -4.84 -27.44 -0.65
C SER A 474 -4.72 -28.62 0.32
N GLY A 475 -5.65 -28.74 1.27
CA GLY A 475 -5.63 -29.78 2.31
C GLY A 475 -4.61 -29.53 3.42
N LEU A 476 -4.02 -28.32 3.50
CA LEU A 476 -3.08 -27.96 4.57
C LEU A 476 -3.85 -27.41 5.77
N ARG A 477 -3.45 -27.85 6.95
CA ARG A 477 -3.97 -27.37 8.23
C ARG A 477 -3.33 -26.02 8.60
N LEU A 478 -4.13 -25.11 9.15
CA LEU A 478 -3.63 -23.89 9.77
C LEU A 478 -3.32 -24.11 11.26
N GLU A 479 -2.29 -23.45 11.74
CA GLU A 479 -1.86 -23.41 13.13
C GLU A 479 -2.16 -22.04 13.76
N GLU A 480 -2.08 -21.92 15.08
CA GLU A 480 -2.31 -20.64 15.76
C GLU A 480 -1.31 -19.55 15.33
N ASN A 481 -0.08 -19.96 15.01
CA ASN A 481 0.96 -19.08 14.47
C ASN A 481 0.63 -18.48 13.09
N ASP A 482 -0.33 -19.04 12.35
CA ASP A 482 -0.79 -18.43 11.09
C ASP A 482 -1.64 -17.16 11.34
N PHE A 483 -2.10 -16.94 12.57
CA PHE A 483 -2.97 -15.81 12.93
C PHE A 483 -2.27 -14.74 13.79
N SER A 484 -1.01 -14.96 14.16
CA SER A 484 -0.21 -14.08 15.01
C SER A 484 0.45 -12.93 14.27
#